data_AF-A0A2A5DNX2-F1
#
_entry.id   AF-A0A2A5DNX2-F1
#
_cell.length_a   1.000
_cell.length_b   1.000
_cell.length_c   1.000
_cell.angle_alpha   90.00
_cell.angle_beta   90.00
_cell.angle_gamma   90.00
#
_symmetry.space_group_name_H-M   'P 1'
#
loop_
_entity.id
_entity.type
_entity.pdbx_description
1 polymer ?
#
loop_
_entity_poly.entity_id
_entity_poly.type
_entity_poly.pdbx_seq_one_letter_code
_entity_poly.pdbx_strand_id
1 'polypeptide(L)'
;MTALRKYATTPVRRGLIAKIKIGQKQLGIDDDAYRQMLENRYGVRSATNLIISDLEDLLNCLKDKGFKPSRKPSRAKSAPRRAGSRPLAVQPLAKKIRALWLNLYHLGVVLDPSEEALAKYVKRMSGADALQWLDAAQADRVIKALRGWCERIGFHLPDSEAIEAIHSLRADAGMAPLKSAAGFAAKVALIKCQWEAIGGSPSGVGAWLARRAFSNNPKRLEEDPIFMDEAAADLAIEALSAALRVPGVRGMEIR
;
A
#
# COMPACT_ATOMS: atom_id res chain seq x y z
N MET A 1 -28.80 -24.30 39.29
CA MET A 1 -28.17 -23.10 38.71
C MET A 1 -27.15 -23.55 37.67
N THR A 2 -27.55 -23.54 36.40
CA THR A 2 -26.79 -24.11 35.27
C THR A 2 -25.57 -23.25 34.95
N ALA A 3 -24.37 -23.83 35.01
CA ALA A 3 -23.13 -23.14 34.69
C ALA A 3 -23.19 -22.55 33.26
N LEU A 4 -23.07 -21.23 33.13
CA LEU A 4 -23.07 -20.54 31.85
C LEU A 4 -21.85 -20.97 31.04
N ARG A 5 -22.07 -21.76 29.99
CA ARG A 5 -21.04 -22.28 29.09
C ARG A 5 -20.37 -21.11 28.34
N LYS A 6 -19.20 -20.67 28.81
CA LYS A 6 -18.34 -19.72 28.09
C LYS A 6 -17.66 -20.46 26.93
N TYR A 7 -18.08 -20.19 25.70
CA TYR A 7 -17.49 -20.78 24.50
C TYR A 7 -16.12 -20.17 24.18
N ALA A 8 -15.21 -20.97 23.62
CA ALA A 8 -13.85 -20.55 23.29
C ALA A 8 -13.81 -19.36 22.31
N THR A 9 -12.91 -18.41 22.57
CA THR A 9 -12.78 -17.15 21.82
C THR A 9 -12.02 -17.35 20.50
N THR A 10 -12.72 -17.78 19.44
CA THR A 10 -12.13 -17.90 18.10
C THR A 10 -12.12 -16.56 17.33
N PRO A 11 -11.22 -16.35 16.35
CA PRO A 11 -11.22 -15.14 15.50
C PRO A 11 -12.56 -14.88 14.79
N VAL A 12 -13.22 -15.95 14.33
CA VAL A 12 -14.55 -15.90 13.70
C VAL A 12 -15.60 -15.35 14.67
N ARG A 13 -15.64 -15.90 15.89
CA ARG A 13 -16.56 -15.50 16.96
C ARG A 13 -16.37 -14.04 17.37
N ARG A 14 -15.11 -13.60 17.52
CA ARG A 14 -14.78 -12.19 17.79
C ARG A 14 -15.29 -11.25 16.69
N GLY A 15 -15.13 -11.66 15.43
CA GLY A 15 -15.64 -10.91 14.28
C GLY A 15 -17.17 -10.77 14.28
N LEU A 16 -17.89 -11.83 14.61
CA LEU A 16 -19.36 -11.80 14.71
C LEU A 16 -19.84 -10.91 15.86
N ILE A 17 -19.28 -11.06 17.05
CA ILE A 17 -19.63 -10.23 18.22
C ILE A 17 -19.37 -8.75 17.94
N ALA A 18 -18.25 -8.42 17.28
CA ALA A 18 -17.94 -7.05 16.89
C ALA A 18 -18.99 -6.47 15.93
N LYS A 19 -19.42 -7.25 14.92
CA LYS A 19 -20.48 -6.82 13.99
C LYS A 19 -21.82 -6.61 14.69
N ILE A 20 -22.19 -7.49 15.61
CA ILE A 20 -23.41 -7.36 16.41
C ILE A 20 -23.38 -6.08 17.26
N LYS A 21 -22.25 -5.78 17.91
CA LYS A 21 -22.10 -4.55 18.70
C LYS A 21 -22.15 -3.27 17.86
N ILE A 22 -21.61 -3.32 16.64
CA ILE A 22 -21.76 -2.23 15.67
C ILE A 22 -23.23 -2.09 15.26
N GLY A 23 -23.92 -3.19 14.98
CA GLY A 23 -25.34 -3.19 14.63
C GLY A 23 -26.23 -2.65 15.74
N GLN A 24 -25.99 -3.06 17.00
CA GLN A 24 -26.66 -2.52 18.18
C GLN A 24 -26.55 -0.98 18.22
N LYS A 25 -25.32 -0.45 18.08
CA LYS A 25 -25.06 0.99 18.10
C LYS A 25 -25.69 1.73 16.92
N GLN A 26 -25.65 1.14 15.72
CA GLN A 26 -26.21 1.74 14.50
C GLN A 26 -27.74 1.81 14.54
N LEU A 27 -28.39 0.82 15.14
CA LEU A 27 -29.83 0.77 15.31
C LEU A 27 -30.32 1.55 16.54
N GLY A 28 -29.42 2.16 17.32
CA GLY A 28 -29.78 2.90 18.53
C GLY A 28 -30.41 2.04 19.62
N ILE A 29 -30.12 0.73 19.65
CA ILE A 29 -30.66 -0.18 20.66
C ILE A 29 -29.90 0.04 21.97
N ASP A 30 -30.60 0.50 22.99
CA ASP A 30 -30.05 0.65 24.35
C ASP A 30 -29.53 -0.70 24.87
N ASP A 31 -28.51 -0.66 25.71
CA ASP A 31 -27.90 -1.82 26.35
C ASP A 31 -28.90 -2.67 27.14
N ASP A 32 -29.90 -2.07 27.80
CA ASP A 32 -30.92 -2.82 28.52
C ASP A 32 -31.95 -3.47 27.60
N ALA A 33 -32.39 -2.76 26.56
CA ALA A 33 -33.24 -3.31 25.50
C ALA A 33 -32.53 -4.45 24.75
N TYR A 34 -31.21 -4.32 24.53
CA TYR A 34 -30.37 -5.34 23.92
C TYR A 34 -30.25 -6.59 24.82
N ARG A 35 -30.05 -6.42 26.13
CA ARG A 35 -30.02 -7.54 27.09
C ARG A 35 -31.36 -8.27 27.16
N GLN A 36 -32.48 -7.53 27.20
CA GLN A 36 -33.82 -8.13 27.17
C GLN A 36 -34.08 -8.90 25.86
N MET A 37 -33.63 -8.38 24.71
CA MET A 37 -33.75 -9.09 23.43
C MET A 37 -32.99 -10.42 23.43
N LEU A 38 -31.79 -10.46 24.01
CA LEU A 38 -31.00 -11.69 24.14
C LEU A 38 -31.64 -12.69 25.12
N GLU A 39 -32.19 -12.19 26.22
CA GLU A 39 -32.84 -13.01 27.24
C GLU A 39 -34.14 -13.63 26.70
N ASN A 40 -34.95 -12.86 26.00
CA ASN A 40 -36.21 -13.33 25.42
C ASN A 40 -36.02 -14.34 24.27
N ARG A 41 -34.97 -14.18 23.45
CA ARG A 41 -34.74 -15.02 22.26
C ARG A 41 -33.83 -16.21 22.50
N TYR A 42 -32.86 -16.07 23.40
CA TYR A 42 -31.81 -17.09 23.60
C TYR A 42 -31.61 -17.46 25.08
N GLY A 43 -32.38 -16.90 26.00
CA GLY A 43 -32.28 -17.20 27.44
C GLY A 43 -30.98 -16.73 28.10
N VAL A 44 -30.19 -15.88 27.43
CA VAL A 44 -28.89 -15.40 27.92
C VAL A 44 -28.82 -13.88 27.92
N ARG A 45 -28.09 -13.30 28.87
CA ARG A 45 -27.92 -11.83 28.95
C ARG A 45 -26.67 -11.30 28.25
N SER A 46 -25.91 -12.18 27.58
CA SER A 46 -24.69 -11.81 26.86
C SER A 46 -24.48 -12.61 25.58
N ALA A 47 -24.13 -11.91 24.50
CA ALA A 47 -23.73 -12.52 23.24
C ALA A 47 -22.44 -13.36 23.35
N THR A 48 -21.64 -13.16 24.41
CA THR A 48 -20.48 -14.04 24.69
C THR A 48 -20.87 -15.45 25.11
N ASN A 49 -22.14 -15.69 25.41
CA ASN A 49 -22.68 -16.98 25.84
C ASN A 49 -23.47 -17.68 24.72
N LEU A 50 -23.55 -17.11 23.51
CA LEU A 50 -24.22 -17.70 22.35
C LEU A 50 -23.29 -18.64 21.58
N ILE A 51 -23.80 -19.65 20.86
CA ILE A 51 -22.98 -20.42 19.89
C ILE A 51 -22.81 -19.64 18.57
N ILE A 52 -21.96 -20.12 17.67
CA ILE A 52 -21.67 -19.42 16.40
C ILE A 52 -22.93 -19.29 15.55
N SER A 53 -23.75 -20.35 15.44
CA SER A 53 -25.02 -20.32 14.72
C SER A 53 -25.99 -19.26 15.27
N ASP A 54 -26.09 -19.14 16.59
CA ASP A 54 -26.96 -18.16 17.24
C ASP A 54 -26.44 -16.72 17.05
N LEU A 55 -25.11 -16.53 16.99
CA LEU A 55 -24.51 -15.24 16.65
C LEU A 55 -24.79 -14.84 15.20
N GLU A 56 -24.83 -15.80 14.27
CA GLU A 56 -25.19 -15.55 12.87
C GLU A 56 -26.68 -15.25 12.71
N ASP A 57 -27.55 -15.97 13.42
CA ASP A 57 -28.99 -15.69 13.49
C ASP A 57 -29.28 -14.29 14.06
N LEU A 58 -28.64 -13.94 15.18
CA LEU A 58 -28.76 -12.60 15.77
C LEU A 58 -28.28 -11.51 14.81
N LEU A 59 -27.17 -11.76 14.09
CA LEU A 59 -26.66 -10.82 13.09
C LEU A 59 -27.64 -10.63 11.92
N ASN A 60 -28.33 -11.69 11.48
CA ASN A 60 -29.34 -11.59 10.43
C ASN A 60 -30.59 -10.85 10.92
N CYS A 61 -31.06 -11.12 12.15
CA CYS A 61 -32.14 -10.35 12.77
C CYS A 61 -31.84 -8.85 12.83
N LEU A 62 -30.59 -8.47 13.16
CA LEU A 62 -30.20 -7.05 13.13
C LEU A 62 -30.26 -6.48 11.71
N LYS A 63 -29.85 -7.25 10.69
CA LYS A 63 -29.95 -6.80 9.28
C LYS A 63 -31.39 -6.55 8.86
N ASP A 64 -32.31 -7.44 9.24
CA ASP A 64 -33.75 -7.30 8.96
C ASP A 64 -34.32 -6.05 9.63
N LYS A 65 -33.82 -5.71 10.82
CA LYS A 65 -34.15 -4.46 11.54
C LYS A 65 -33.49 -3.20 10.97
N GLY A 66 -32.81 -3.29 9.82
CA GLY A 66 -32.20 -2.15 9.14
C GLY A 66 -30.71 -1.98 9.40
N PHE A 67 -30.03 -2.93 10.07
CA PHE A 67 -28.57 -2.90 10.16
C PHE A 67 -27.99 -3.13 8.77
N LYS A 68 -27.49 -2.05 8.17
CA LYS A 68 -26.68 -2.13 6.95
C LYS A 68 -25.22 -2.29 7.39
N PRO A 69 -24.59 -3.47 7.21
CA PRO A 69 -23.20 -3.66 7.57
C PRO A 69 -22.36 -2.73 6.69
N SER A 70 -21.99 -1.57 7.23
CA SER A 70 -21.11 -0.65 6.52
C SER A 70 -19.78 -1.39 6.35
N ARG A 71 -19.40 -1.63 5.10
CA ARG A 71 -18.00 -1.88 4.73
C ARG A 71 -17.23 -0.59 4.99
N LYS A 72 -17.01 -0.23 6.27
CA LYS A 72 -15.83 0.55 6.61
C LYS A 72 -14.66 -0.25 6.05
N PRO A 73 -13.74 0.37 5.29
CA PRO A 73 -12.60 -0.36 4.74
C PRO A 73 -11.88 -0.99 5.92
N SER A 74 -12.09 -2.29 6.05
CA SER A 74 -11.25 -3.17 6.84
C SER A 74 -9.81 -2.83 6.44
N ARG A 75 -8.90 -2.76 7.42
CA ARG A 75 -7.45 -2.83 7.18
C ARG A 75 -7.10 -4.21 6.59
N ALA A 76 -7.72 -4.55 5.47
CA ALA A 76 -7.39 -5.67 4.63
C ALA A 76 -6.24 -5.21 3.72
N LYS A 77 -5.13 -5.91 3.88
CA LYS A 77 -3.96 -5.91 3.02
C LYS A 77 -4.39 -6.18 1.58
N SER A 78 -4.48 -5.15 0.74
CA SER A 78 -4.24 -5.17 -0.71
C SER A 78 -4.84 -3.92 -1.38
N ALA A 79 -4.01 -2.91 -1.58
CA ALA A 79 -4.07 -1.83 -2.60
C ALA A 79 -3.28 -0.59 -2.08
N PRO A 80 -2.49 0.10 -2.92
CA PRO A 80 -1.70 1.24 -2.49
C PRO A 80 -2.63 2.42 -2.15
N ARG A 81 -2.55 2.92 -0.91
CA ARG A 81 -3.44 3.96 -0.38
C ARG A 81 -3.10 5.32 -1.01
N ARG A 82 -4.01 5.90 -1.78
CA ARG A 82 -3.95 7.31 -2.17
C ARG A 82 -4.17 8.21 -0.95
N ALA A 83 -3.37 9.26 -0.86
CA ALA A 83 -3.28 10.19 0.26
C ALA A 83 -4.56 11.01 0.49
N GLY A 84 -4.98 11.10 1.75
CA GLY A 84 -6.05 11.97 2.23
C GLY A 84 -5.66 13.46 2.30
N SER A 85 -6.71 14.29 2.33
CA SER A 85 -6.76 15.75 2.25
C SER A 85 -5.97 16.52 3.35
N ARG A 86 -5.13 17.50 2.89
CA ARG A 86 -4.52 18.72 3.51
C ARG A 86 -3.75 18.61 4.85
N PRO A 87 -2.65 19.38 5.08
CA PRO A 87 -2.36 20.78 4.69
C PRO A 87 -1.20 20.99 3.66
N LEU A 88 -1.33 22.01 2.79
CA LEU A 88 -0.63 22.14 1.50
C LEU A 88 0.90 22.32 1.52
N ALA A 89 1.54 22.79 2.59
CA ALA A 89 2.98 23.10 2.57
C ALA A 89 3.88 21.91 3.00
N VAL A 90 3.41 21.05 3.90
CA VAL A 90 4.13 19.83 4.34
C VAL A 90 3.74 18.61 3.49
N GLN A 91 2.56 18.64 2.86
CA GLN A 91 2.10 17.59 1.94
C GLN A 91 3.10 17.27 0.80
N PRO A 92 3.74 18.25 0.12
CA PRO A 92 4.66 17.97 -0.99
C PRO A 92 5.95 17.28 -0.51
N LEU A 93 6.53 17.75 0.59
CA LEU A 93 7.73 17.13 1.19
C LEU A 93 7.42 15.73 1.73
N ALA A 94 6.28 15.57 2.42
CA ALA A 94 5.84 14.27 2.90
C ALA A 94 5.55 13.29 1.74
N LYS A 95 4.98 13.75 0.62
CA LYS A 95 4.81 12.93 -0.60
C LYS A 95 6.16 12.52 -1.19
N LYS A 96 7.14 13.44 -1.22
CA LYS A 96 8.51 13.15 -1.69
C LYS A 96 9.21 12.12 -0.81
N ILE A 97 9.09 12.23 0.51
CA ILE A 97 9.62 11.25 1.49
C ILE A 97 8.99 9.87 1.24
N ARG A 98 7.67 9.79 1.08
CA ARG A 98 6.98 8.53 0.77
C ARG A 98 7.43 7.91 -0.55
N ALA A 99 7.56 8.72 -1.60
CA ALA A 99 8.01 8.24 -2.90
C ALA A 99 9.43 7.65 -2.81
N LEU A 100 10.35 8.32 -2.11
CA LEU A 100 11.69 7.80 -1.85
C LEU A 100 11.68 6.48 -1.08
N TRP A 101 10.85 6.38 -0.03
CA TRP A 101 10.70 5.16 0.75
C TRP A 101 10.20 3.98 -0.10
N LEU A 102 9.21 4.22 -0.95
CA LEU A 102 8.68 3.21 -1.87
C LEU A 102 9.72 2.80 -2.91
N ASN A 103 10.51 3.72 -3.46
CA ASN A 103 11.59 3.37 -4.38
C ASN A 103 12.61 2.43 -3.72
N LEU A 104 13.02 2.72 -2.47
CA LEU A 104 13.91 1.83 -1.70
C LEU A 104 13.29 0.46 -1.44
N TYR A 105 11.98 0.38 -1.23
CA TYR A 105 11.26 -0.89 -1.12
C TYR A 105 11.22 -1.66 -2.44
N HIS A 106 10.99 -0.98 -3.56
CA HIS A 106 10.96 -1.61 -4.88
C HIS A 106 12.33 -2.11 -5.30
N LEU A 107 13.41 -1.45 -4.88
CA LEU A 107 14.79 -1.91 -4.99
C LEU A 107 15.14 -3.02 -3.99
N GLY A 108 14.21 -3.34 -3.08
CA GLY A 108 14.35 -4.41 -2.08
C GLY A 108 15.34 -4.08 -0.96
N VAL A 109 15.71 -2.82 -0.79
CA VAL A 109 16.60 -2.36 0.28
C VAL A 109 15.82 -2.20 1.59
N VAL A 110 14.59 -1.71 1.48
CA VAL A 110 13.62 -1.68 2.57
C VAL A 110 12.69 -2.89 2.44
N LEU A 111 12.42 -3.57 3.56
CA LEU A 111 11.53 -4.74 3.60
C LEU A 111 10.06 -4.38 3.82
N ASP A 112 9.78 -3.30 4.53
CA ASP A 112 8.42 -2.87 4.88
C ASP A 112 8.10 -1.49 4.30
N PRO A 113 7.19 -1.39 3.30
CA PRO A 113 6.82 -0.13 2.68
C PRO A 113 5.77 0.66 3.49
N SER A 114 5.33 0.14 4.65
CA SER A 114 4.23 0.73 5.41
C SER A 114 4.54 2.13 5.93
N GLU A 115 3.51 2.97 6.04
CA GLU A 115 3.61 4.28 6.69
C GLU A 115 4.09 4.16 8.15
N GLU A 116 3.80 3.03 8.81
CA GLU A 116 4.24 2.76 10.18
C GLU A 116 5.76 2.55 10.25
N ALA A 117 6.34 1.79 9.32
CA ALA A 117 7.79 1.63 9.21
C ALA A 117 8.48 2.95 8.85
N LEU A 118 7.91 3.70 7.91
CA LEU A 118 8.40 5.02 7.54
C LEU A 118 8.35 6.01 8.70
N ALA A 119 7.25 6.04 9.47
CA ALA A 119 7.13 6.89 10.66
C ALA A 119 8.19 6.55 11.72
N LYS A 120 8.48 5.25 11.95
CA LYS A 120 9.58 4.83 12.85
C LYS A 120 10.94 5.30 12.35
N TYR A 121 11.21 5.20 11.05
CA TYR A 121 12.45 5.70 10.46
C TYR A 121 12.59 7.23 10.65
N VAL A 122 11.51 7.97 10.35
CA VAL A 122 11.45 9.43 10.52
C VAL A 122 11.66 9.82 11.98
N LYS A 123 10.97 9.17 12.92
CA LYS A 123 11.11 9.41 14.36
C LYS A 123 12.55 9.26 14.83
N ARG A 124 13.28 8.25 14.33
CA ARG A 124 14.71 8.08 14.65
C ARG A 124 15.59 9.20 14.11
N MET A 125 15.23 9.80 12.97
CA MET A 125 16.02 10.83 12.29
C MET A 125 15.73 12.26 12.76
N SER A 126 14.47 12.56 13.09
CA SER A 126 14.01 13.92 13.41
C SER A 126 13.36 14.06 14.79
N GLY A 127 13.03 12.96 15.47
CA GLY A 127 12.28 12.97 16.73
C GLY A 127 10.76 13.09 16.58
N ALA A 128 10.25 13.41 15.38
CA ALA A 128 8.82 13.55 15.15
C ALA A 128 8.14 12.18 14.98
N ASP A 129 6.99 11.95 15.65
CA ASP A 129 6.30 10.65 15.55
C ASP A 129 5.61 10.42 14.20
N ALA A 130 5.35 11.47 13.42
CA ALA A 130 4.65 11.36 12.16
C ALA A 130 5.11 12.39 11.13
N LEU A 131 4.99 12.06 9.85
CA LEU A 131 5.47 12.91 8.74
C LEU A 131 4.79 14.28 8.70
N GLN A 132 3.51 14.35 9.07
CA GLN A 132 2.78 15.62 9.11
C GLN A 132 3.24 16.56 10.24
N TRP A 133 4.05 16.07 11.17
CA TRP A 133 4.62 16.85 12.27
C TRP A 133 6.06 17.30 12.00
N LEU A 134 6.57 17.01 10.79
CA LEU A 134 7.88 17.51 10.38
C LEU A 134 7.81 18.99 10.03
N ASP A 135 8.76 19.75 10.56
CA ASP A 135 9.12 21.05 10.00
C ASP A 135 9.94 20.89 8.70
N ALA A 136 10.18 22.00 8.00
CA ALA A 136 10.89 22.01 6.73
C ALA A 136 12.35 21.49 6.85
N ALA A 137 13.07 21.87 7.92
CA ALA A 137 14.46 21.47 8.11
C ALA A 137 14.59 19.98 8.44
N GLN A 138 13.67 19.45 9.24
CA GLN A 138 13.53 18.04 9.54
C GLN A 138 13.18 17.24 8.28
N ALA A 139 12.21 17.72 7.49
CA ALA A 139 11.83 17.09 6.24
C ALA A 139 13.00 17.05 5.24
N ASP A 140 13.74 18.15 5.09
CA ASP A 140 14.92 18.22 4.22
C ASP A 140 16.02 17.27 4.67
N ARG A 141 16.27 17.16 5.99
CA ARG A 141 17.22 16.19 6.53
C ARG A 141 16.84 14.75 6.16
N VAL A 142 15.57 14.40 6.32
CA VAL A 142 15.06 13.07 5.96
C VAL A 142 15.19 12.83 4.45
N ILE A 143 14.83 13.82 3.62
CA ILE A 143 14.93 13.72 2.16
C ILE A 143 16.38 13.52 1.73
N LYS A 144 17.33 14.30 2.29
CA LYS A 144 18.77 14.16 1.99
C LYS A 144 19.29 12.78 2.39
N ALA A 145 18.90 12.27 3.56
CA ALA A 145 19.29 10.94 4.01
C ALA A 145 18.77 9.83 3.08
N LEU A 146 17.49 9.90 2.68
CA LEU A 146 16.89 8.93 1.76
C LEU A 146 17.49 9.01 0.36
N ARG A 147 17.78 10.22 -0.15
CA ARG A 147 18.49 10.41 -1.44
C ARG A 147 19.89 9.83 -1.42
N GLY A 148 20.68 10.12 -0.38
CA GLY A 148 22.00 9.52 -0.25
C GLY A 148 21.95 7.98 -0.16
N TRP A 149 20.87 7.42 0.39
CA TRP A 149 20.67 5.97 0.34
C TRP A 149 20.38 5.45 -1.06
N CYS A 150 19.55 6.17 -1.83
CA CYS A 150 19.29 5.87 -3.24
C CYS A 150 20.57 5.93 -4.10
N GLU A 151 21.41 6.95 -3.89
CA GLU A 151 22.67 7.12 -4.63
C GLU A 151 23.65 5.98 -4.34
N ARG A 152 23.77 5.55 -3.07
CA ARG A 152 24.64 4.42 -2.68
C ARG A 152 24.27 3.10 -3.36
N ILE A 153 23.02 2.92 -3.76
CA ILE A 153 22.54 1.72 -4.46
C ILE A 153 22.47 1.93 -5.98
N GLY A 154 22.99 3.04 -6.50
CA GLY A 154 23.01 3.37 -7.92
C GLY A 154 21.70 3.98 -8.46
N PHE A 155 20.69 4.19 -7.62
CA PHE A 155 19.43 4.80 -8.04
C PHE A 155 19.53 6.32 -7.99
N HIS A 156 19.63 6.93 -9.17
CA HIS A 156 19.67 8.37 -9.36
C HIS A 156 18.27 8.87 -9.78
N LEU A 157 17.77 9.87 -9.06
CA LEU A 157 16.51 10.52 -9.44
C LEU A 157 16.76 11.38 -10.70
N PRO A 158 15.83 11.36 -11.67
CA PRO A 158 15.97 12.16 -12.88
C PRO A 158 15.92 13.66 -12.54
N ASP A 159 16.81 14.42 -13.18
CA ASP A 159 16.82 15.87 -13.15
C ASP A 159 15.84 16.45 -14.19
N SER A 160 15.73 17.78 -14.23
CA SER A 160 14.80 18.46 -15.14
C SER A 160 15.10 18.14 -16.61
N GLU A 161 16.38 18.03 -16.98
CA GLU A 161 16.80 17.73 -18.34
C GLU A 161 16.35 16.33 -18.78
N ALA A 162 16.56 15.31 -17.93
CA ALA A 162 16.09 13.96 -18.20
C ALA A 162 14.56 13.87 -18.29
N ILE A 163 13.84 14.64 -17.46
CA ILE A 163 12.37 14.70 -17.49
C ILE A 163 11.88 15.31 -18.81
N GLU A 164 12.50 16.41 -19.25
CA GLU A 164 12.18 17.08 -20.51
C GLU A 164 12.51 16.20 -21.72
N ALA A 165 13.66 15.52 -21.71
CA ALA A 165 14.03 14.58 -22.75
C ALA A 165 13.02 13.44 -22.91
N ILE A 166 12.58 12.83 -21.79
CA ILE A 166 11.54 11.79 -21.81
C ILE A 166 10.22 12.34 -22.36
N HIS A 167 9.85 13.55 -21.95
CA HIS A 167 8.62 14.19 -22.43
C HIS A 167 8.67 14.45 -23.94
N SER A 168 9.78 15.01 -24.45
CA SER A 168 9.96 15.29 -25.88
C SER A 168 9.93 14.00 -26.70
N LEU A 169 10.74 12.99 -26.33
CA LEU A 169 10.80 11.72 -27.07
C LEU A 169 9.44 11.02 -27.16
N ARG A 170 8.64 11.10 -26.09
CA ARG A 170 7.29 10.53 -26.09
C ARG A 170 6.33 11.32 -26.97
N ALA A 171 6.43 12.65 -26.97
CA ALA A 171 5.62 13.51 -27.82
C ALA A 171 5.93 13.26 -29.31
N ASP A 172 7.21 13.17 -29.67
CA ASP A 172 7.67 12.88 -31.04
C ASP A 172 7.20 11.49 -31.50
N ALA A 173 7.11 10.53 -30.58
CA ALA A 173 6.56 9.20 -30.85
C ALA A 173 5.01 9.14 -30.88
N GLY A 174 4.31 10.28 -30.73
CA GLY A 174 2.85 10.35 -30.75
C GLY A 174 2.17 9.70 -29.53
N MET A 175 2.89 9.56 -28.41
CA MET A 175 2.35 8.96 -27.20
C MET A 175 1.36 9.89 -26.49
N ALA A 176 0.41 9.30 -25.77
CA ALA A 176 -0.51 10.06 -24.93
C ALA A 176 0.25 10.83 -23.81
N PRO A 177 -0.23 12.03 -23.44
CA PRO A 177 0.39 12.84 -22.39
C PRO A 177 0.33 12.13 -21.03
N LEU A 178 1.40 12.32 -20.24
CA LEU A 178 1.54 11.74 -18.90
C LEU A 178 0.77 12.55 -17.85
N LYS A 179 0.30 11.90 -16.78
CA LYS A 179 -0.27 12.63 -15.63
C LYS A 179 0.80 13.38 -14.85
N SER A 180 2.03 12.87 -14.84
CA SER A 180 3.20 13.50 -14.24
C SER A 180 4.47 13.06 -14.94
N ALA A 181 5.11 13.99 -15.67
CA ALA A 181 6.40 13.73 -16.33
C ALA A 181 7.49 13.34 -15.32
N ALA A 182 7.60 14.08 -14.21
CA ALA A 182 8.56 13.77 -13.15
C ALA A 182 8.31 12.40 -12.50
N GLY A 183 7.05 12.07 -12.22
CA GLY A 183 6.69 10.76 -11.65
C GLY A 183 7.00 9.61 -12.59
N PHE A 184 6.70 9.76 -13.88
CA PHE A 184 6.99 8.75 -14.88
C PHE A 184 8.50 8.58 -15.11
N ALA A 185 9.26 9.67 -15.21
CA ALA A 185 10.71 9.62 -15.31
C ALA A 185 11.34 8.87 -14.14
N ALA A 186 10.84 9.08 -12.91
CA ALA A 186 11.29 8.34 -11.74
C ALA A 186 10.99 6.84 -11.83
N LYS A 187 9.83 6.45 -12.40
CA LYS A 187 9.50 5.05 -12.69
C LYS A 187 10.47 4.44 -13.71
N VAL A 188 10.76 5.15 -14.79
CA VAL A 188 11.71 4.70 -15.83
C VAL A 188 13.10 4.48 -15.22
N ALA A 189 13.61 5.44 -14.44
CA ALA A 189 14.89 5.31 -13.75
C ALA A 189 14.90 4.11 -12.78
N LEU A 190 13.78 3.88 -12.06
CA LEU A 190 13.63 2.75 -11.15
C LEU A 190 13.67 1.41 -11.90
N ILE A 191 12.95 1.29 -13.01
CA ILE A 191 12.93 0.09 -13.85
C ILE A 191 14.34 -0.22 -14.37
N LYS A 192 15.05 0.79 -14.89
CA LYS A 192 16.44 0.63 -15.37
C LYS A 192 17.38 0.16 -14.26
N CYS A 193 17.32 0.81 -13.10
CA CYS A 193 18.12 0.42 -11.93
C CYS A 193 17.79 -1.00 -11.43
N GLN A 194 16.51 -1.37 -11.35
CA GLN A 194 16.11 -2.72 -10.94
C GLN A 194 16.58 -3.79 -11.93
N TRP A 195 16.55 -3.47 -13.23
CA TRP A 195 16.99 -4.37 -14.29
C TRP A 195 18.49 -4.62 -14.24
N GLU A 196 19.29 -3.57 -14.09
CA GLU A 196 20.74 -3.68 -13.88
C GLU A 196 21.05 -4.50 -12.62
N ALA A 197 20.31 -4.29 -11.53
CA ALA A 197 20.51 -5.00 -10.27
C ALA A 197 20.20 -6.50 -10.33
N ILE A 198 19.43 -6.99 -11.31
CA ILE A 198 19.22 -8.42 -11.58
C ILE A 198 20.18 -8.99 -12.63
N GLY A 199 21.21 -8.24 -13.03
CA GLY A 199 22.20 -8.65 -14.03
C GLY A 199 21.75 -8.44 -15.48
N GLY A 200 20.71 -7.63 -15.70
CA GLY A 200 20.20 -7.31 -17.03
C GLY A 200 21.05 -6.28 -17.77
N SER A 201 21.29 -6.50 -19.06
CA SER A 201 21.88 -5.48 -19.96
C SER A 201 20.84 -4.45 -20.39
N PRO A 202 21.14 -3.14 -20.48
CA PRO A 202 20.15 -2.07 -20.72
C PRO A 202 19.13 -2.29 -21.85
N SER A 203 19.47 -3.06 -22.89
CA SER A 203 18.58 -3.40 -24.03
C SER A 203 17.62 -4.56 -23.77
N GLY A 204 17.81 -5.36 -22.71
CA GLY A 204 17.08 -6.60 -22.47
C GLY A 204 15.80 -6.49 -21.65
N VAL A 205 15.54 -5.34 -21.01
CA VAL A 205 14.44 -5.20 -20.04
C VAL A 205 13.07 -5.40 -20.69
N GLY A 206 12.90 -4.85 -21.88
CA GLY A 206 11.62 -4.96 -22.58
C GLY A 206 11.37 -6.36 -23.15
N ALA A 207 12.40 -7.05 -23.64
CA ALA A 207 12.30 -8.46 -24.05
C ALA A 207 11.97 -9.41 -22.87
N TRP A 208 12.37 -9.05 -21.65
CA TRP A 208 11.99 -9.78 -20.44
C TRP A 208 10.54 -9.47 -20.01
N LEU A 209 10.13 -8.20 -20.07
CA LEU A 209 8.77 -7.78 -19.73
C LEU A 209 7.73 -8.33 -20.72
N ALA A 210 8.03 -8.35 -22.03
CA ALA A 210 7.17 -8.91 -23.06
C ALA A 210 6.83 -10.39 -22.77
N ARG A 211 7.82 -11.17 -22.30
CA ARG A 211 7.65 -12.59 -21.94
C ARG A 211 6.83 -12.83 -20.67
N ARG A 212 6.69 -11.83 -19.79
CA ARG A 212 6.11 -12.00 -18.45
C ARG A 212 4.79 -11.26 -18.24
N ALA A 213 4.48 -10.24 -19.03
CA ALA A 213 3.37 -9.32 -18.74
C ALA A 213 2.48 -8.90 -19.92
N PHE A 214 2.85 -9.14 -21.19
CA PHE A 214 2.12 -8.54 -22.32
C PHE A 214 1.85 -9.54 -23.44
N SER A 215 0.66 -10.15 -23.43
CA SER A 215 0.22 -11.11 -24.46
C SER A 215 -0.31 -10.46 -25.75
N ASN A 216 -0.59 -9.14 -25.74
CA ASN A 216 -1.25 -8.45 -26.86
C ASN A 216 -0.74 -7.00 -27.01
N ASN A 217 0.35 -6.78 -27.75
CA ASN A 217 0.60 -5.54 -28.51
C ASN A 217 1.70 -5.81 -29.57
N PRO A 218 1.65 -5.21 -30.78
CA PRO A 218 2.55 -5.57 -31.87
C PRO A 218 3.84 -4.73 -31.87
N LYS A 219 4.99 -5.41 -31.85
CA LYS A 219 6.24 -5.11 -32.56
C LYS A 219 6.53 -3.62 -32.84
N ARG A 220 7.26 -2.96 -31.93
CA ARG A 220 8.42 -2.07 -32.19
C ARG A 220 8.86 -1.21 -30.99
N LEU A 221 8.03 -1.05 -29.95
CA LEU A 221 8.28 -0.20 -28.77
C LEU A 221 8.71 -0.99 -27.52
N GLU A 222 9.07 -2.26 -27.71
CA GLU A 222 9.15 -3.31 -26.68
C GLU A 222 10.51 -3.41 -25.98
N GLU A 223 11.40 -2.42 -26.05
CA GLU A 223 12.74 -2.50 -25.44
C GLU A 223 13.04 -1.42 -24.40
N ASP A 224 12.63 -0.16 -24.63
CA ASP A 224 12.91 0.96 -23.71
C ASP A 224 11.69 1.29 -22.82
N PRO A 225 11.83 1.26 -21.48
CA PRO A 225 10.79 1.70 -20.54
C PRO A 225 10.21 3.09 -20.79
N ILE A 226 10.93 3.97 -21.50
CA ILE A 226 10.46 5.31 -21.87
C ILE A 226 9.13 5.28 -22.64
N PHE A 227 8.87 4.25 -23.44
CA PHE A 227 7.66 4.16 -24.28
C PHE A 227 6.52 3.37 -23.64
N MET A 228 6.64 2.96 -22.38
CA MET A 228 5.55 2.29 -21.65
C MET A 228 4.42 3.27 -21.33
N ASP A 229 3.18 2.78 -21.26
CA ASP A 229 2.12 3.53 -20.58
C ASP A 229 2.32 3.50 -19.04
N GLU A 230 1.58 4.33 -18.30
CA GLU A 230 1.76 4.42 -16.85
C GLU A 230 1.45 3.11 -16.11
N ALA A 231 0.50 2.31 -16.61
CA ALA A 231 0.09 1.06 -16.00
C ALA A 231 1.11 -0.06 -16.28
N ALA A 232 1.64 -0.11 -17.50
CA ALA A 232 2.72 -1.00 -17.90
C ALA A 232 3.99 -0.73 -17.07
N ALA A 233 4.33 0.54 -16.84
CA ALA A 233 5.44 0.91 -15.97
C ALA A 233 5.24 0.44 -14.52
N ASP A 234 4.02 0.56 -13.97
CA ASP A 234 3.71 0.07 -12.62
C ASP A 234 3.83 -1.46 -12.53
N LEU A 235 3.33 -2.19 -13.53
CA LEU A 235 3.48 -3.65 -13.60
C LEU A 235 4.95 -4.08 -13.71
N ALA A 236 5.76 -3.36 -14.49
CA ALA A 236 7.18 -3.64 -14.65
C ALA A 236 7.94 -3.48 -13.31
N ILE A 237 7.66 -2.41 -12.56
CA ILE A 237 8.28 -2.14 -11.25
C ILE A 237 7.97 -3.28 -10.27
N GLU A 238 6.73 -3.74 -10.20
CA GLU A 238 6.33 -4.83 -9.31
C GLU A 238 6.98 -6.16 -9.73
N ALA A 239 7.00 -6.47 -11.02
CA ALA A 239 7.62 -7.68 -11.54
C ALA A 239 9.13 -7.74 -11.26
N LEU A 240 9.84 -6.63 -11.49
CA LEU A 240 11.27 -6.52 -11.21
C LEU A 240 11.55 -6.51 -9.70
N SER A 241 10.70 -5.85 -8.91
CA SER A 241 10.82 -5.88 -7.46
C SER A 241 10.66 -7.29 -6.90
N ALA A 242 9.72 -8.07 -7.43
CA ALA A 242 9.56 -9.48 -7.07
C ALA A 242 10.81 -10.31 -7.44
N ALA A 243 11.40 -10.07 -8.62
CA ALA A 243 12.62 -10.74 -9.05
C ALA A 243 13.82 -10.42 -8.13
N LEU A 244 13.98 -9.16 -7.72
CA LEU A 244 15.04 -8.71 -6.81
C LEU A 244 14.97 -9.31 -5.40
N ARG A 245 13.81 -9.86 -5.02
CA ARG A 245 13.58 -10.46 -3.70
C ARG A 245 13.81 -11.97 -3.68
N VAL A 246 14.07 -12.58 -4.84
CA VAL A 246 14.45 -13.99 -4.92
C VAL A 246 15.85 -14.14 -4.32
N PRO A 247 16.05 -15.04 -3.34
CA PRO A 247 17.36 -15.28 -2.73
C PRO A 247 18.41 -15.64 -3.79
N GLY A 248 19.59 -15.03 -3.74
CA GLY A 248 20.72 -15.30 -4.64
C GLY A 248 20.78 -14.48 -5.93
N VAL A 249 19.76 -13.65 -6.23
CA VAL A 249 19.76 -12.77 -7.42
C VAL A 249 20.57 -11.49 -7.19
N ARG A 250 20.70 -11.04 -5.94
CA ARG A 250 21.40 -9.78 -5.62
C ARG A 250 22.91 -10.02 -5.50
N GLY A 251 23.66 -9.72 -6.56
CA GLY A 251 25.13 -9.69 -6.59
C GLY A 251 25.77 -8.48 -5.91
N MET A 252 25.13 -7.89 -4.90
CA MET A 252 25.66 -6.76 -4.14
C MET A 252 25.63 -7.11 -2.65
N GLU A 253 26.76 -7.59 -2.14
CA GLU A 253 27.08 -7.50 -0.71
C GLU A 253 27.14 -6.02 -0.32
N ILE A 254 26.03 -5.50 0.21
CA ILE A 254 26.04 -4.24 0.94
C ILE A 254 26.23 -4.64 2.42
N ARG A 255 27.49 -4.65 2.84
CA ARG A 255 27.88 -4.62 4.26
C ARG A 255 27.59 -3.26 4.87
#